data_AF-A0A7C9A0R7-F1
#
_entry.id   AF-A0A7C9A0R7-F1
#
_cell.length_a   1.000
_cell.length_b   1.000
_cell.length_c   1.000
_cell.angle_alpha   90.00
_cell.angle_beta   90.00
_cell.angle_gamma   90.00
#
_symmetry.space_group_name_H-M   'P 1'
#
loop_
_entity.id
_entity.type
_entity.pdbx_description
1 polymer ?
#
loop_
_entity_poly.entity_id
_entity_poly.type
_entity_poly.pdbx_seq_one_letter_code
_entity_poly.pdbx_strand_id
1 'polypeptide(L)'
;LSFNNLSGTIPNQLAELYSLEIFNVSYNSLTGRTPEAGQFGHFDETSYYGNPRLCVSLVNKSCGSDLSITLPHLTNTTSDEDEDADGGLDMEDFLWSFGVTSVVAFLATIAVLAINP
;
A
#
# COMPACT_ATOMS: atom_id res chain seq x y z
N LEU A 1 -5.65 -11.59 7.87
CA LEU A 1 -6.74 -10.68 8.29
C LEU A 1 -6.58 -9.32 7.61
N SER A 2 -6.34 -9.33 6.30
CA SER A 2 -6.19 -8.14 5.48
C SER A 2 -7.54 -7.63 4.99
N PHE A 3 -7.59 -6.38 4.50
CA PHE A 3 -8.79 -5.76 3.90
C PHE A 3 -10.00 -5.79 4.84
N ASN A 4 -9.81 -5.36 6.08
CA ASN A 4 -10.85 -5.25 7.07
C ASN A 4 -10.87 -3.82 7.62
N ASN A 5 -11.84 -3.51 8.49
CA ASN A 5 -11.92 -2.21 9.16
C ASN A 5 -11.42 -2.28 10.61
N LEU A 6 -10.39 -3.10 10.87
CA LEU A 6 -9.82 -3.20 12.21
C LEU A 6 -9.12 -1.90 12.57
N SER A 7 -9.25 -1.49 13.82
CA SER A 7 -8.69 -0.24 14.32
C SER A 7 -8.10 -0.44 15.72
N GLY A 8 -7.35 0.55 16.19
CA GLY A 8 -6.61 0.47 17.45
C GLY A 8 -5.18 -0.05 17.26
N THR A 9 -4.58 -0.56 18.33
CA THR A 9 -3.19 -1.04 18.35
C THR A 9 -3.11 -2.56 18.25
N ILE A 10 -2.03 -3.08 17.67
CA ILE A 10 -1.75 -4.52 17.69
C ILE A 10 -1.39 -4.91 19.13
N PRO A 11 -2.10 -5.86 19.77
CA PRO A 11 -1.83 -6.22 21.16
C PRO A 11 -0.46 -6.89 21.32
N ASN A 12 0.32 -6.48 22.33
CA ASN A 12 1.63 -7.07 22.62
C ASN A 12 1.56 -8.56 22.97
N GLN A 13 0.43 -9.04 23.48
CA GLN A 13 0.20 -10.45 23.78
C GLN A 13 0.33 -11.36 22.55
N LEU A 14 0.12 -10.83 21.35
CA LEU A 14 0.35 -11.61 20.12
C LEU A 14 1.83 -11.97 19.94
N ALA A 15 2.77 -11.19 20.52
CA ALA A 15 4.19 -11.51 20.48
C ALA A 15 4.56 -12.77 21.28
N GLU A 16 3.67 -13.23 22.17
CA GLU A 16 3.85 -14.48 22.94
C GLU A 16 3.47 -15.72 22.13
N LEU A 17 2.92 -15.55 20.91
CA LEU A 17 2.56 -16.64 20.03
C LEU A 17 3.75 -17.14 19.21
N TYR A 18 4.50 -18.10 19.76
CA TYR A 18 5.71 -18.66 19.11
C TYR A 18 5.45 -19.49 17.84
N SER A 19 4.20 -19.86 17.55
CA SER A 19 3.82 -20.67 16.37
C SER A 19 3.06 -19.88 15.31
N LEU A 20 2.96 -18.55 15.44
CA LEU A 20 2.26 -17.72 14.46
C LEU A 20 3.14 -17.48 13.23
N GLU A 21 2.95 -18.32 12.22
CA GLU A 21 3.74 -18.34 10.98
C GLU A 21 3.30 -17.26 9.97
N ILE A 22 1.99 -16.99 9.90
CA ILE A 22 1.42 -16.05 8.95
C ILE A 22 0.70 -14.95 9.70
N PHE A 23 1.19 -13.73 9.54
CA PHE A 23 0.54 -12.52 10.03
C PHE A 23 0.40 -11.53 8.87
N ASN A 24 -0.84 -11.24 8.48
CA ASN A 24 -1.15 -10.26 7.44
C ASN A 24 -2.35 -9.44 7.89
N VAL A 25 -2.12 -8.16 8.17
CA VAL A 25 -3.12 -7.17 8.61
C VAL A 25 -3.14 -5.97 7.67
N SER A 26 -2.70 -6.17 6.43
CA SER A 26 -2.66 -5.12 5.43
C SER A 26 -4.06 -4.58 5.14
N TYR A 27 -4.15 -3.31 4.76
CA TYR A 27 -5.37 -2.60 4.44
C TYR A 27 -6.39 -2.68 5.59
N ASN A 28 -5.99 -2.16 6.75
CA ASN A 28 -6.84 -1.92 7.92
C ASN A 28 -6.65 -0.47 8.40
N SER A 29 -7.29 -0.10 9.51
CA SER A 29 -7.13 1.21 10.17
C SER A 29 -6.31 1.10 11.47
N LEU A 30 -5.30 0.22 11.50
CA LEU A 30 -4.45 0.02 12.68
C LEU A 30 -3.51 1.20 12.91
N THR A 31 -3.15 1.40 14.17
CA THR A 31 -2.41 2.57 14.66
C THR A 31 -1.36 2.16 15.70
N GLY A 32 -0.41 3.05 16.01
CA GLY A 32 0.57 2.84 17.07
C GLY A 32 1.76 2.01 16.62
N ARG A 33 2.49 1.41 17.57
CA ARG A 33 3.70 0.62 17.28
C ARG A 33 3.36 -0.87 17.18
N THR A 34 4.00 -1.59 16.26
CA THR A 34 3.98 -3.06 16.26
C THR A 34 4.70 -3.60 17.50
N PRO A 35 4.32 -4.79 18.01
CA PRO A 35 5.09 -5.44 19.06
C PRO A 35 6.55 -5.61 18.64
N GLU A 36 7.48 -5.17 19.48
CA GLU A 36 8.93 -5.30 19.21
C GLU A 36 9.47 -6.70 19.55
N ALA A 37 8.70 -7.49 20.28
CA ALA A 37 9.06 -8.84 20.70
C ALA A 37 8.55 -9.91 19.72
N GLY A 38 9.15 -11.11 19.81
CA GLY A 38 8.73 -12.28 19.04
C GLY A 38 9.07 -12.18 17.55
N GLN A 39 8.24 -12.80 16.69
CA GLN A 39 8.47 -12.80 15.24
C GLN A 39 7.92 -11.57 14.48
N PHE A 40 7.40 -10.55 15.17
CA PHE A 40 6.77 -9.40 14.49
C PHE A 40 7.72 -8.56 13.63
N GLY A 41 9.00 -8.52 14.01
CA GLY A 41 10.05 -7.91 13.17
C GLY A 41 10.49 -8.75 11.97
N HIS A 42 10.03 -10.00 11.85
CA HIS A 42 10.39 -10.91 10.76
C HIS A 42 9.29 -11.05 9.70
N PHE A 43 8.06 -10.62 10.00
CA PHE A 43 7.01 -10.59 8.99
C PHE A 43 7.34 -9.58 7.90
N ASP A 44 6.92 -9.90 6.68
CA ASP A 44 7.10 -9.02 5.52
C ASP A 44 6.45 -7.65 5.78
N GLU A 45 7.10 -6.59 5.29
CA GLU A 45 6.58 -5.22 5.36
C GLU A 45 5.21 -5.12 4.68
N THR A 46 4.98 -5.92 3.63
CA THR A 46 3.71 -6.00 2.91
C THR A 46 2.53 -6.42 3.80
N SER A 47 2.79 -7.16 4.88
CA SER A 47 1.76 -7.56 5.85
C SER A 47 1.18 -6.39 6.65
N TYR A 48 1.83 -5.23 6.62
CA TYR A 48 1.45 -4.03 7.36
C TYR A 48 0.95 -2.90 6.45
N TYR A 49 1.05 -3.05 5.12
CA TYR A 49 0.65 -2.04 4.14
C TYR A 49 -0.79 -1.55 4.32
N GLY A 50 -1.06 -0.32 3.88
CA GLY A 50 -2.40 0.25 3.98
C GLY A 50 -2.87 0.56 5.42
N ASN A 51 -1.95 0.65 6.39
CA ASN A 51 -2.21 1.14 7.76
C ASN A 51 -1.39 2.43 8.03
N PRO A 52 -1.84 3.62 7.61
CA PRO A 52 -1.00 4.82 7.55
C PRO A 52 -0.47 5.35 8.90
N ARG A 53 -1.12 4.97 10.00
CA ARG A 53 -0.76 5.38 11.37
C ARG A 53 -0.08 4.28 12.17
N LEU A 54 0.22 3.15 11.53
CA LEU A 54 0.95 2.05 12.13
C LEU A 54 2.44 2.26 11.88
N CYS A 55 3.22 2.18 12.94
CA CYS A 55 4.66 2.26 12.89
C CYS A 55 5.25 0.87 13.10
N VAL A 56 5.95 0.38 12.08
CA VAL A 56 6.63 -0.92 12.10
C VAL A 56 8.09 -0.69 12.42
N SER A 57 8.58 -1.31 13.50
CA SER A 57 10.00 -1.28 13.84
C SER A 57 10.71 -2.38 13.06
N LEU A 58 11.30 -2.02 11.92
CA LEU A 58 12.18 -2.90 11.15
C LEU A 58 13.61 -2.70 11.62
N VAL A 59 14.50 -3.68 11.39
CA VAL A 59 15.92 -3.63 11.77
C VAL A 59 16.62 -2.34 11.29
N ASN A 60 16.12 -1.71 10.20
CA ASN A 60 16.66 -0.47 9.63
C ASN A 60 15.72 0.75 9.72
N LYS A 61 14.54 0.63 10.36
CA LYS A 61 13.56 1.72 10.45
C LYS A 61 13.04 1.82 11.88
N SER A 62 13.55 2.81 12.62
CA SER A 62 13.14 3.04 13.99
C SER A 62 11.86 3.86 14.04
N CYS A 63 10.88 3.38 14.78
CA CYS A 63 9.78 4.22 15.24
C CYS A 63 10.31 5.20 16.29
N GLY A 64 10.17 6.50 16.08
CA GLY A 64 10.57 7.50 17.08
C GLY A 64 9.88 7.26 18.43
N SER A 65 10.60 7.49 19.53
CA SER A 65 10.08 7.39 20.90
C SER A 65 9.69 8.77 21.42
N ASP A 66 8.55 9.30 20.99
CA ASP A 66 7.68 10.12 21.84
C ASP A 66 6.34 10.37 21.14
N LEU A 67 5.24 10.11 21.83
CA LEU A 67 3.89 10.43 21.36
C LEU A 67 3.26 11.41 22.35
N SER A 68 3.55 12.69 22.18
CA SER A 68 2.72 13.75 22.74
C SER A 68 1.79 14.28 21.66
N ILE A 69 0.50 13.93 21.79
CA ILE A 69 -0.58 14.53 21.03
C ILE A 69 -0.58 16.04 21.31
N THR A 70 -0.13 16.86 20.37
CA THR A 70 -0.64 18.22 20.18
C THR A 70 -0.45 18.65 18.72
N LEU A 71 -1.53 18.65 17.93
CA LEU A 71 -1.61 19.49 16.74
C LEU A 71 -1.77 20.93 17.25
N PRO A 72 -0.84 21.86 16.95
CA PRO A 72 -0.95 22.61 15.70
C PRO A 72 0.39 22.96 15.00
N HIS A 73 0.33 22.97 13.66
CA HIS A 73 1.00 23.93 12.77
C HIS A 73 2.54 23.88 12.59
N LEU A 74 2.93 23.21 11.50
CA LEU A 74 3.87 23.65 10.44
C LEU A 74 5.27 24.14 10.84
N THR A 75 6.30 23.34 10.50
CA THR A 75 7.58 23.86 9.97
C THR A 75 8.20 22.83 9.00
N ASN A 76 8.09 23.12 7.70
CA ASN A 76 9.15 23.09 6.68
C ASN A 76 10.58 23.03 7.30
N THR A 77 11.59 22.30 6.83
CA THR A 77 12.00 21.80 5.51
C THR A 77 13.19 20.88 5.76
N THR A 78 13.27 19.73 5.08
CA THR A 78 14.42 19.36 4.23
C THR A 78 14.03 18.12 3.44
N SER A 79 13.83 18.36 2.15
CA SER A 79 13.93 17.45 1.02
C SER A 79 15.02 16.40 1.19
N ASP A 80 14.60 15.14 1.33
CA ASP A 80 15.32 14.01 0.77
C ASP A 80 14.38 13.44 -0.31
N GLU A 81 14.74 13.75 -1.55
CA GLU A 81 14.11 13.21 -2.75
C GLU A 81 14.51 11.74 -2.88
N ASP A 82 13.53 10.85 -2.83
CA ASP A 82 13.54 9.53 -3.48
C ASP A 82 12.07 9.20 -3.80
N GLU A 83 11.47 10.04 -4.65
CA GLU A 83 10.22 9.71 -5.35
C GLU A 83 10.56 8.97 -6.65
N ASP A 84 10.66 7.65 -6.59
CA ASP A 84 10.49 6.79 -7.77
C ASP A 84 9.32 5.83 -7.50
N ALA A 85 8.13 6.43 -7.37
CA ALA A 85 6.86 5.72 -7.45
C ALA A 85 6.05 6.27 -8.65
N ASP A 86 6.69 6.47 -9.80
CA ASP A 86 5.98 6.73 -11.06
C ASP A 86 5.82 5.45 -11.86
N GLY A 87 4.85 4.65 -11.44
CA GLY A 87 4.30 3.55 -12.21
C GLY A 87 2.77 3.59 -12.26
N GLY A 88 2.18 4.75 -11.94
CA GLY A 88 0.75 4.98 -12.05
C GLY A 88 0.40 5.28 -13.49
N LEU A 89 0.32 4.24 -14.34
CA LEU A 89 -0.18 4.41 -15.70
C LEU A 89 -1.56 5.08 -15.64
N ASP A 90 -1.64 6.28 -16.22
CA ASP A 90 -2.81 7.14 -16.10
C ASP A 90 -4.03 6.42 -16.69
N MET A 91 -5.10 6.31 -15.90
CA MET A 91 -6.33 5.62 -16.32
C MET A 91 -6.88 6.26 -17.60
N GLU A 92 -6.65 7.56 -17.79
CA GLU A 92 -7.02 8.31 -18.98
C GLU A 92 -6.24 7.87 -20.24
N ASP A 93 -4.93 7.62 -20.12
CA ASP A 93 -4.08 7.12 -21.21
C ASP A 93 -4.51 5.73 -21.66
N PHE A 94 -4.93 4.88 -20.71
CA PHE A 94 -5.50 3.59 -21.05
C PHE A 94 -6.82 3.73 -21.81
N LEU A 95 -7.75 4.57 -21.36
CA LEU A 95 -9.02 4.75 -22.05
C LEU A 95 -8.82 5.32 -23.47
N TRP A 96 -7.88 6.23 -23.65
CA TRP A 96 -7.54 6.77 -24.98
C TRP A 96 -6.90 5.68 -25.87
N SER A 97 -5.95 4.92 -25.34
CA SER A 97 -5.27 3.84 -26.06
C SER A 97 -6.20 2.70 -26.48
N PHE A 98 -7.04 2.22 -25.56
CA PHE A 98 -8.06 1.21 -25.86
C PHE A 98 -9.12 1.75 -26.83
N GLY A 99 -9.52 3.01 -26.69
CA GLY A 99 -10.47 3.67 -27.59
C GLY A 99 -9.96 3.73 -29.03
N VAL A 100 -8.73 4.25 -29.23
CA VAL A 100 -8.10 4.32 -30.55
C VAL A 100 -7.94 2.94 -31.17
N THR A 101 -7.46 1.97 -30.40
CA THR A 101 -7.29 0.59 -30.87
C THR A 101 -8.61 -0.05 -31.27
N SER A 102 -9.66 0.15 -30.47
CA SER A 102 -11.01 -0.39 -30.73
C SER A 102 -11.60 0.15 -32.03
N VAL A 103 -11.46 1.45 -32.31
CA VAL A 103 -11.93 2.08 -33.56
C VAL A 103 -11.18 1.52 -34.77
N VAL A 104 -9.85 1.40 -34.69
CA VAL A 104 -9.04 0.87 -35.80
C VAL A 104 -9.44 -0.58 -36.11
N ALA A 105 -9.60 -1.43 -35.09
CA ALA A 105 -10.03 -2.81 -35.26
C ALA A 105 -11.42 -2.91 -35.90
N PHE A 106 -12.37 -2.08 -35.46
CA PHE A 106 -13.73 -2.05 -36.01
C PHE A 106 -13.77 -1.61 -37.48
N LEU A 107 -12.95 -0.62 -37.86
CA LEU A 107 -12.85 -0.20 -39.25
C LEU A 107 -12.19 -1.28 -40.13
N ALA A 108 -11.18 -1.98 -39.60
CA ALA A 108 -10.53 -3.08 -40.31
C ALA A 108 -11.48 -4.26 -40.57
N THR A 109 -12.31 -4.64 -39.60
CA THR A 109 -13.28 -5.74 -39.78
C THR A 109 -14.35 -5.39 -40.81
N ILE A 110 -14.88 -4.16 -40.78
CA ILE A 110 -15.83 -3.67 -41.80
C ILE A 110 -15.19 -3.72 -43.20
N ALA A 111 -13.94 -3.25 -43.33
CA ALA A 111 -13.25 -3.26 -44.62
C ALA A 111 -13.05 -4.70 -45.15
N VAL A 112 -12.65 -5.64 -44.30
CA VAL A 112 -12.49 -7.05 -44.70
C VAL A 112 -13.82 -7.66 -45.15
N LEU A 113 -14.92 -7.39 -44.43
CA LEU A 113 -16.26 -7.85 -44.82
C LEU A 113 -16.76 -7.20 -46.11
N ALA A 114 -16.40 -5.93 -46.36
CA ALA A 114 -16.76 -5.24 -47.59
C ALA A 114 -15.94 -5.73 -48.80
N ILE A 115 -14.70 -6.16 -48.59
CA ILE A 115 -13.82 -6.72 -49.63
C ILE A 115 -14.18 -8.18 -49.92
N ASN A 116 -14.69 -8.93 -48.94
CA ASN A 116 -15.10 -10.32 -49.08
C ASN A 116 -16.55 -10.54 -48.60
N PRO A 117 -17.54 -10.17 -49.43
CA PRO A 117 -18.98 -10.29 -49.11
C PRO A 117 -19.46 -11.74 -49.05
#